data_AF-A0A3N0GNI2-F1
#
_entry.id   AF-A0A3N0GNI2-F1
#
_cell.length_a   1.000
_cell.length_b   1.000
_cell.length_c   1.000
_cell.angle_alpha   90.00
_cell.angle_beta   90.00
_cell.angle_gamma   90.00
#
_symmetry.space_group_name_H-M   'P 1'
#
loop_
_entity.id
_entity.type
_entity.pdbx_description
1 polymer ?
#
loop_
_entity_poly.entity_id
_entity_poly.type
_entity_poly.pdbx_seq_one_letter_code
_entity_poly.pdbx_strand_id
1 'polypeptide(L)'
;MRLRSLRSSRPRHRTNRRQRTRPVASTHQPIPRHAPTPGRVMATPMPWDLINRLVPIALDALHELIDDGTLDRHGLETDPLTELGNWDDVIVRRLQPAINVQPSATLGKECSVAGTYYDPTNTVRAIIAVAESGNPRRDAFTALHELGHHIQRTTPEIADELADLPLDLTFAVEDRICERFSAALLIPAETATSTLGTGTPTAGDIVTLAQRTSASRQAICVRASENLTVPGMVVLLDDEDVVQIAPAHGVPPPRRGSNQSACEIVKKARRRLSEGSHNFRITDDDTTFEYRDGIRSSSMYAQAADIGNGYLVIVAVTEKPPWADTFTLPKYDTGPRASGRECPNAECGEPIQPWTPIHELCGKPQCQVCNTCGCTASHVKERICEGCNLMQPNHLYEDDDATHCVDCA
;
A
#
# COMPACT_ATOMS: atom_id res chain seq x y z
N MET A 1 -32.09 15.99 -59.11
CA MET A 1 -33.52 15.71 -59.33
C MET A 1 -34.23 15.79 -57.98
N ARG A 2 -35.18 16.71 -57.84
CA ARG A 2 -36.02 16.93 -56.65
C ARG A 2 -37.03 15.78 -56.52
N LEU A 3 -37.49 15.48 -55.29
CA LEU A 3 -38.90 15.64 -54.91
C LEU A 3 -39.14 15.36 -53.41
N ARG A 4 -39.79 16.34 -52.78
CA ARG A 4 -40.47 16.32 -51.47
C ARG A 4 -41.86 15.70 -51.63
N SER A 5 -42.45 15.20 -50.54
CA SER A 5 -43.88 15.39 -50.13
C SER A 5 -44.18 14.48 -48.92
N LEU A 6 -44.33 14.95 -47.68
CA LEU A 6 -45.47 15.63 -47.01
C LEU A 6 -46.63 14.71 -46.53
N ARG A 7 -46.70 14.60 -45.18
CA ARG A 7 -47.84 14.80 -44.24
C ARG A 7 -49.21 14.13 -44.46
N SER A 8 -49.73 13.52 -43.38
CA SER A 8 -51.09 13.71 -42.78
C SER A 8 -51.35 12.55 -41.77
N SER A 9 -51.52 12.67 -40.45
CA SER A 9 -52.40 13.47 -39.55
C SER A 9 -53.82 12.91 -39.27
N ARG A 10 -53.94 12.14 -38.14
CA ARG A 10 -55.09 12.03 -37.17
C ARG A 10 -56.42 11.35 -37.62
N PRO A 11 -57.40 11.00 -36.71
CA PRO A 11 -57.45 10.91 -35.23
C PRO A 11 -58.17 9.66 -34.59
N ARG A 12 -57.98 9.52 -33.26
CA ARG A 12 -58.86 9.05 -32.14
C ARG A 12 -60.10 8.15 -32.39
N HIS A 13 -60.23 7.09 -31.58
CA HIS A 13 -61.48 6.80 -30.86
C HIS A 13 -61.24 6.07 -29.52
N ARG A 14 -62.10 6.38 -28.55
CA ARG A 14 -62.08 6.07 -27.12
C ARG A 14 -63.36 5.26 -26.81
N THR A 15 -63.26 4.10 -26.15
CA THR A 15 -64.38 3.45 -25.40
C THR A 15 -63.79 2.40 -24.44
N ASN A 16 -63.74 2.62 -23.13
CA ASN A 16 -64.74 2.40 -22.06
C ASN A 16 -64.83 0.96 -21.51
N ARG A 17 -64.26 0.78 -20.31
CA ARG A 17 -64.88 0.27 -19.07
C ARG A 17 -65.55 -1.12 -19.09
N ARG A 18 -64.93 -2.09 -18.39
CA ARG A 18 -65.66 -3.08 -17.58
C ARG A 18 -65.02 -3.25 -16.21
N GLN A 19 -65.83 -2.96 -15.20
CA GLN A 19 -65.62 -3.23 -13.78
C GLN A 19 -65.73 -4.74 -13.53
N ARG A 20 -64.85 -5.28 -12.68
CA ARG A 20 -65.12 -6.47 -11.89
C ARG A 20 -64.62 -6.24 -10.46
N THR A 21 -65.58 -6.25 -9.55
CA THR A 21 -65.49 -6.24 -8.10
C THR A 21 -65.15 -7.62 -7.54
N ARG A 22 -64.27 -7.70 -6.52
CA ARG A 22 -64.25 -8.67 -5.39
C ARG A 22 -62.87 -8.61 -4.68
N PRO A 23 -62.72 -9.11 -3.44
CA PRO A 23 -63.22 -8.59 -2.17
C PRO A 23 -62.06 -8.17 -1.23
N VAL A 24 -62.40 -7.41 -0.19
CA VAL A 24 -61.48 -6.97 0.87
C VAL A 24 -61.17 -8.15 1.79
N ALA A 25 -59.90 -8.56 1.86
CA ALA A 25 -59.37 -9.39 2.92
C ALA A 25 -58.28 -8.60 3.66
N SER A 26 -58.59 -8.24 4.90
CA SER A 26 -57.68 -7.67 5.88
C SER A 26 -56.72 -8.75 6.35
N THR A 27 -55.46 -8.64 5.99
CA THR A 27 -54.35 -9.35 6.63
C THR A 27 -53.26 -8.31 6.91
N HIS A 28 -53.15 -7.94 8.18
CA HIS A 28 -51.97 -7.26 8.72
C HIS A 28 -50.75 -8.16 8.48
N GLN A 29 -50.00 -7.90 7.41
CA GLN A 29 -48.61 -8.33 7.29
C GLN A 29 -47.74 -7.28 7.99
N PRO A 30 -46.83 -7.65 8.91
CA PRO A 30 -45.82 -6.74 9.40
C PRO A 30 -44.90 -6.38 8.23
N ILE A 31 -44.79 -5.09 7.94
CA ILE A 31 -43.78 -4.54 7.03
C ILE A 31 -42.42 -5.00 7.58
N PRO A 32 -41.61 -5.80 6.85
CA PRO A 32 -40.24 -6.04 7.27
C PRO A 32 -39.55 -4.67 7.24
N ARG A 33 -39.14 -4.20 8.41
CA ARG A 33 -38.16 -3.12 8.50
C ARG A 33 -36.92 -3.65 7.81
N HIS A 34 -36.70 -3.23 6.56
CA HIS A 34 -35.40 -3.37 5.94
C HIS A 34 -34.42 -2.64 6.84
N ALA A 35 -33.63 -3.41 7.58
CA ALA A 35 -32.42 -2.89 8.20
C ALA A 35 -31.58 -2.29 7.06
N PRO A 36 -31.02 -1.09 7.24
CA PRO A 36 -30.09 -0.55 6.26
C PRO A 36 -28.96 -1.55 6.10
N THR A 37 -28.72 -1.99 4.87
CA THR A 37 -27.54 -2.76 4.50
C THR A 37 -26.33 -2.02 5.07
N PRO A 38 -25.55 -2.59 6.00
CA PRO A 38 -24.40 -1.89 6.55
C PRO A 38 -23.44 -1.61 5.39
N GLY A 39 -23.13 -0.32 5.25
CA GLY A 39 -22.36 0.22 4.14
C GLY A 39 -21.03 -0.52 4.02
N ARG A 40 -20.73 -0.86 2.77
CA ARG A 40 -19.39 -1.20 2.29
C ARG A 40 -18.43 -0.15 2.85
N VAL A 41 -17.64 -0.48 3.88
CA VAL A 41 -16.50 0.33 4.28
C VAL A 41 -15.48 0.16 3.16
N MET A 42 -15.69 0.88 2.06
CA MET A 42 -14.64 1.11 1.09
C MET A 42 -13.61 1.95 1.81
N ALA A 43 -12.38 1.45 1.92
CA ALA A 43 -11.25 2.30 2.23
C ALA A 43 -11.34 3.53 1.32
N THR A 44 -11.33 4.73 1.92
CA THR A 44 -11.37 5.97 1.16
C THR A 44 -10.25 5.91 0.12
N PRO A 45 -10.55 6.04 -1.19
CA PRO A 45 -9.52 5.95 -2.21
C PRO A 45 -8.47 7.03 -1.96
N MET A 46 -7.20 6.65 -2.09
CA MET A 46 -6.08 7.55 -1.87
C MET A 46 -6.21 8.80 -2.79
N PRO A 47 -6.12 10.03 -2.25
CA PRO A 47 -6.34 11.26 -3.00
C PRO A 47 -5.09 11.61 -3.83
N TRP A 48 -4.87 10.87 -4.92
CA TRP A 48 -3.67 11.02 -5.76
C TRP A 48 -3.48 12.43 -6.32
N ASP A 49 -4.57 13.15 -6.62
CA ASP A 49 -4.50 14.54 -7.08
C ASP A 49 -3.93 15.48 -6.03
N LEU A 50 -4.26 15.24 -4.75
CA LEU A 50 -3.67 15.99 -3.64
C LEU A 50 -2.17 15.70 -3.53
N ILE A 51 -1.78 14.44 -3.52
CA ILE A 51 -0.35 14.03 -3.45
C ILE A 51 0.43 14.61 -4.64
N ASN A 52 -0.10 14.52 -5.86
CA ASN A 52 0.52 15.05 -7.07
C ASN A 52 0.74 16.57 -7.02
N ARG A 53 -0.11 17.28 -6.28
CA ARG A 53 -0.02 18.73 -6.08
C ARG A 53 0.94 19.11 -4.95
N LEU A 54 0.94 18.36 -3.85
CA LEU A 54 1.77 18.67 -2.68
C LEU A 54 3.24 18.29 -2.83
N VAL A 55 3.57 17.24 -3.61
CA VAL A 55 4.97 16.84 -3.84
C VAL A 55 5.80 17.96 -4.52
N PRO A 56 5.33 18.63 -5.60
CA PRO A 56 6.02 19.79 -6.15
C PRO A 56 6.23 20.91 -5.15
N ILE A 57 5.22 21.23 -4.32
CA ILE A 57 5.34 22.27 -3.29
C ILE A 57 6.44 21.92 -2.27
N ALA A 58 6.53 20.66 -1.86
CA ALA A 58 7.59 20.20 -0.97
C ALA A 58 8.98 20.31 -1.62
N LEU A 59 9.09 20.02 -2.92
CA LEU A 59 10.33 20.18 -3.66
C LEU A 59 10.71 21.66 -3.84
N ASP A 60 9.74 22.53 -4.08
CA ASP A 60 9.95 23.97 -4.20
C ASP A 60 10.41 24.57 -2.86
N ALA A 61 9.80 24.19 -1.73
CA ALA A 61 10.26 24.58 -0.40
C ALA A 61 11.71 24.15 -0.13
N LEU A 62 12.10 22.95 -0.58
CA LEU A 62 13.49 22.52 -0.50
C LEU A 62 14.40 23.32 -1.44
N HIS A 63 13.95 23.64 -2.66
CA HIS A 63 14.73 24.46 -3.59
C HIS A 63 15.01 25.85 -3.00
N GLU A 64 14.06 26.45 -2.28
CA GLU A 64 14.30 27.72 -1.57
C GLU A 64 15.43 27.60 -0.54
N LEU A 65 15.46 26.51 0.25
CA LEU A 65 16.55 26.20 1.20
C LEU A 65 17.89 25.90 0.51
N ILE A 66 17.87 25.49 -0.75
CA ILE A 66 19.10 25.27 -1.53
C ILE A 66 19.59 26.59 -2.13
N ASP A 67 18.68 27.39 -2.67
CA ASP A 67 18.98 28.65 -3.33
C ASP A 67 19.47 29.73 -2.35
N ASP A 68 18.98 29.69 -1.10
CA ASP A 68 19.46 30.57 -0.03
C ASP A 68 20.80 30.10 0.60
N GLY A 69 21.28 28.91 0.20
CA GLY A 69 22.52 28.31 0.69
C GLY A 69 22.41 27.63 2.06
N THR A 70 21.21 27.41 2.58
CA THR A 70 20.97 26.69 3.83
C THR A 70 21.32 25.21 3.71
N LEU A 71 21.03 24.60 2.57
CA LEU A 71 21.31 23.20 2.25
C LEU A 71 22.06 23.07 0.92
N ASP A 72 23.02 22.15 0.84
CA ASP A 72 23.69 21.81 -0.41
C ASP A 72 22.99 20.64 -1.13
N ARG A 73 22.59 20.87 -2.38
CA ARG A 73 21.95 19.86 -3.23
C ARG A 73 22.81 18.61 -3.38
N HIS A 74 24.11 18.79 -3.59
CA HIS A 74 25.01 17.66 -3.81
C HIS A 74 25.23 16.86 -2.52
N GLY A 75 25.31 17.54 -1.37
CA GLY A 75 25.30 16.96 -0.04
C GLY A 75 24.06 16.08 0.20
N LEU A 76 22.86 16.59 -0.09
CA LEU A 76 21.62 15.84 0.05
C LEU A 76 21.53 14.58 -0.85
N GLU A 77 22.15 14.62 -2.04
CA GLU A 77 22.16 13.47 -2.95
C GLU A 77 23.19 12.41 -2.59
N THR A 78 24.31 12.80 -1.96
CA THR A 78 25.46 11.93 -1.73
C THR A 78 25.58 11.43 -0.29
N ASP A 79 25.36 12.30 0.69
CA ASP A 79 25.37 11.98 2.11
C ASP A 79 24.39 12.88 2.90
N PRO A 80 23.07 12.67 2.72
CA PRO A 80 22.06 13.51 3.35
C PRO A 80 22.11 13.49 4.88
N LEU A 81 22.63 12.44 5.51
CA LEU A 81 22.79 12.42 6.97
C LEU A 81 23.83 13.42 7.46
N THR A 82 24.94 13.58 6.72
CA THR A 82 25.98 14.56 7.06
C THR A 82 25.49 15.97 6.76
N GLU A 83 24.85 16.17 5.61
CA GLU A 83 24.27 17.47 5.23
C GLU A 83 23.25 17.96 6.25
N LEU A 84 22.25 17.12 6.56
CA LEU A 84 21.24 17.44 7.58
C LEU A 84 21.84 17.60 8.98
N GLY A 85 22.97 16.94 9.27
CA GLY A 85 23.67 17.09 10.54
C GLY A 85 24.32 18.47 10.72
N ASN A 86 24.57 19.19 9.63
CA ASN A 86 25.11 20.55 9.64
C ASN A 86 24.01 21.63 9.62
N TRP A 87 22.76 21.23 9.36
CA TRP A 87 21.65 22.17 9.29
C TRP A 87 21.12 22.51 10.68
N ASP A 88 21.05 23.80 11.00
CA ASP A 88 20.69 24.28 12.32
C ASP A 88 19.21 24.10 12.69
N ASP A 89 18.30 23.77 11.76
CA ASP A 89 16.87 23.63 12.09
C ASP A 89 16.52 22.23 12.63
N VAL A 90 17.39 21.25 12.38
CA VAL A 90 17.18 19.85 12.76
C VAL A 90 18.35 19.29 13.58
N ILE A 91 18.08 18.23 14.33
CA ILE A 91 19.08 17.45 15.05
C ILE A 91 19.02 16.03 14.50
N VAL A 92 20.07 15.61 13.80
CA VAL A 92 20.18 14.23 13.28
C VAL A 92 20.69 13.29 14.36
N ARG A 93 19.97 12.20 14.61
CA ARG A 93 20.36 11.12 15.53
C ARG A 93 20.46 9.79 14.79
N ARG A 94 21.65 9.21 14.74
CA ARG A 94 21.84 7.84 14.26
C ARG A 94 21.64 6.87 15.40
N LEU A 95 20.68 5.95 15.25
CA LEU A 95 20.37 4.92 16.23
C LEU A 95 21.00 3.61 15.78
N GLN A 96 21.75 2.96 16.65
CA GLN A 96 22.28 1.63 16.33
C GLN A 96 21.13 0.62 16.22
N PRO A 97 21.25 -0.38 15.32
CA PRO A 97 20.19 -1.36 15.05
C PRO A 97 19.81 -2.26 16.25
N ALA A 98 20.49 -2.13 17.39
CA ALA A 98 20.21 -2.91 18.61
C ALA A 98 19.16 -2.29 19.55
N ILE A 99 18.56 -1.15 19.20
CA ILE A 99 17.46 -0.60 19.98
C ILE A 99 16.17 -0.95 19.24
N ASN A 100 15.46 -1.97 19.74
CA ASN A 100 14.03 -2.08 19.58
C ASN A 100 13.43 -0.79 20.16
N VAL A 101 13.35 0.26 19.33
CA VAL A 101 12.52 1.42 19.63
C VAL A 101 11.11 0.86 19.59
N GLN A 102 10.60 0.42 20.74
CA GLN A 102 9.17 0.24 20.87
C GLN A 102 8.54 1.57 20.46
N PRO A 103 7.60 1.57 19.51
CA PRO A 103 6.76 2.73 19.29
C PRO A 103 6.17 3.07 20.66
N SER A 104 6.68 4.12 21.29
CA SER A 104 6.04 4.68 22.47
C SER A 104 4.57 4.87 22.11
N ALA A 105 3.63 4.62 23.02
CA ALA A 105 2.20 4.83 22.77
C ALA A 105 1.84 6.29 22.38
N THR A 106 2.82 7.19 22.35
CA THR A 106 2.75 8.58 21.89
C THR A 106 3.45 8.82 20.53
N LEU A 107 4.18 7.83 19.99
CA LEU A 107 4.81 7.83 18.67
C LEU A 107 3.81 7.27 17.66
N GLY A 108 3.65 7.99 16.55
CA GLY A 108 2.71 7.67 15.47
C GLY A 108 2.86 6.23 14.96
N LYS A 109 1.75 5.71 14.41
CA LYS A 109 1.69 4.40 13.75
C LYS A 109 2.81 4.26 12.71
N GLU A 110 3.34 3.04 12.61
CA GLU A 110 4.39 2.52 11.72
C GLU A 110 4.63 3.35 10.44
N CYS A 111 5.67 4.20 10.43
CA CYS A 111 6.20 4.83 9.22
C CYS A 111 6.78 3.76 8.27
N SER A 112 6.71 4.00 6.96
CA SER A 112 7.22 3.11 5.91
C SER A 112 8.74 2.89 5.94
N VAL A 113 9.50 3.78 6.59
CA VAL A 113 10.96 3.72 6.73
C VAL A 113 11.39 3.46 8.19
N ALA A 114 12.67 3.11 8.37
CA ALA A 114 13.25 2.87 9.70
C ALA A 114 13.77 4.18 10.32
N GLY A 115 12.93 5.20 10.36
CA GLY A 115 13.24 6.54 10.84
C GLY A 115 12.08 7.14 11.64
N THR A 116 12.36 8.26 12.32
CA THR A 116 11.30 9.08 12.91
C THR A 116 11.69 10.55 12.96
N TYR A 117 10.77 11.37 12.50
CA TYR A 117 10.73 12.80 12.71
C TYR A 117 9.94 13.11 13.98
N TYR A 118 10.53 13.93 14.86
CA TYR A 118 9.89 14.42 16.05
C TYR A 118 10.15 15.91 16.22
N ASP A 119 9.09 16.70 16.37
CA ASP A 119 9.16 18.11 16.74
C ASP A 119 8.60 18.29 18.17
N PRO A 120 9.48 18.30 19.19
CA PRO A 120 9.06 18.60 20.54
C PRO A 120 8.70 20.09 20.62
N THR A 121 7.46 20.39 20.98
CA THR A 121 6.98 21.76 21.28
C THR A 121 7.79 22.53 22.34
N ASN A 122 8.75 21.87 23.00
CA ASN A 122 9.66 22.41 24.02
C ASN A 122 11.16 22.38 23.61
N THR A 123 11.52 21.98 22.39
CA THR A 123 12.89 22.13 21.89
C THR A 123 12.96 23.21 20.83
N VAL A 124 14.12 23.82 20.69
CA VAL A 124 14.39 24.84 19.66
C VAL A 124 14.49 24.23 18.26
N ARG A 125 14.63 22.90 18.12
CA ARG A 125 14.94 22.20 16.87
C ARG A 125 14.24 20.85 16.76
N ALA A 126 13.78 20.51 15.56
CA ALA A 126 13.22 19.20 15.27
C ALA A 126 14.29 18.10 15.32
N ILE A 127 13.90 16.85 15.53
CA ILE A 127 14.79 15.70 15.60
C ILE A 127 14.47 14.76 14.44
N ILE A 128 15.49 14.43 13.66
CA ILE A 128 15.47 13.38 12.65
C ILE A 128 16.27 12.20 13.19
N ALA A 129 15.61 11.11 13.53
CA ALA A 129 16.26 9.88 13.97
C ALA A 129 16.24 8.83 12.86
N VAL A 130 17.38 8.23 12.57
CA VAL A 130 17.54 7.17 11.56
C VAL A 130 18.14 5.95 12.21
N ALA A 131 17.45 4.82 12.14
CA ALA A 131 18.01 3.53 12.55
C ALA A 131 18.97 3.03 11.47
N GLU A 132 20.24 2.88 11.81
CA GLU A 132 21.27 2.47 10.86
C GLU A 132 21.00 1.04 10.37
N SER A 133 20.85 0.89 9.06
CA SER A 133 20.59 -0.41 8.45
C SER A 133 21.85 -1.14 7.96
N GLY A 134 23.02 -0.48 8.07
CA GLY A 134 24.27 -0.94 7.47
C GLY A 134 24.31 -0.79 5.95
N ASN A 135 23.29 -0.16 5.35
CA ASN A 135 23.21 0.13 3.92
C ASN A 135 23.06 1.65 3.70
N PRO A 136 24.13 2.34 3.29
CA PRO A 136 24.13 3.80 3.13
C PRO A 136 23.02 4.32 2.21
N ARG A 137 22.63 3.54 1.18
CA ARG A 137 21.56 3.95 0.26
C ARG A 137 20.19 3.95 0.95
N ARG A 138 19.94 2.96 1.81
CA ARG A 138 18.70 2.86 2.59
C ARG A 138 18.68 3.94 3.67
N ASP A 139 19.79 4.15 4.36
CA ASP A 139 19.91 5.18 5.39
C ASP A 139 19.71 6.59 4.78
N ALA A 140 20.25 6.84 3.58
CA ALA A 140 20.02 8.09 2.85
C ALA A 140 18.54 8.30 2.48
N PHE A 141 17.86 7.27 1.97
CA PHE A 141 16.42 7.36 1.68
C PHE A 141 15.61 7.63 2.94
N THR A 142 15.91 6.95 4.05
CA THR A 142 15.26 7.20 5.34
C THR A 142 15.48 8.63 5.82
N ALA A 143 16.72 9.15 5.74
CA ALA A 143 17.02 10.52 6.15
C ALA A 143 16.23 11.56 5.35
N LEU A 144 16.15 11.39 4.02
CA LEU A 144 15.36 12.26 3.15
C LEU A 144 13.85 12.12 3.37
N HIS A 145 13.38 10.94 3.78
CA HIS A 145 11.98 10.71 4.14
C HIS A 145 11.61 11.53 5.38
N GLU A 146 12.45 11.51 6.41
CA GLU A 146 12.23 12.32 7.61
C GLU A 146 12.38 13.83 7.35
N LEU A 147 13.28 14.23 6.43
CA LEU A 147 13.32 15.61 5.93
C LEU A 147 11.98 15.97 5.26
N GLY A 148 11.38 15.06 4.50
CA GLY A 148 10.06 15.24 3.92
C GLY A 148 9.00 15.57 4.98
N HIS A 149 9.01 14.88 6.12
CA HIS A 149 8.10 15.19 7.23
C HIS A 149 8.36 16.57 7.84
N HIS A 150 9.62 16.97 7.94
CA HIS A 150 9.97 18.31 8.38
C HIS A 150 9.40 19.38 7.44
N ILE A 151 9.65 19.27 6.13
CA ILE A 151 9.15 20.19 5.10
C ILE A 151 7.61 20.26 5.12
N GLN A 152 6.93 19.13 5.27
CA GLN A 152 5.46 19.12 5.36
C GLN A 152 4.93 19.88 6.58
N ARG A 153 5.67 19.88 7.70
CA ARG A 153 5.28 20.62 8.92
C ARG A 153 5.65 22.09 8.89
N THR A 154 6.75 22.45 8.22
CA THR A 154 7.24 23.83 8.19
C THR A 154 6.76 24.63 6.99
N THR A 155 6.17 23.98 5.99
CA THR A 155 5.54 24.63 4.83
C THR A 155 4.05 24.84 5.08
N PRO A 156 3.57 26.08 5.33
CA PRO A 156 2.18 26.34 5.71
C PRO A 156 1.16 25.81 4.69
N GLU A 157 1.44 25.94 3.39
CA GLU A 157 0.53 25.46 2.33
C GLU A 157 0.30 23.95 2.41
N ILE A 158 1.32 23.18 2.79
CA ILE A 158 1.21 21.73 2.93
C ILE A 158 0.51 21.38 4.25
N ALA A 159 0.92 22.02 5.34
CA ALA A 159 0.37 21.77 6.68
C ALA A 159 -1.15 22.03 6.72
N ASP A 160 -1.61 23.12 6.10
CA ASP A 160 -3.03 23.49 6.02
C ASP A 160 -3.85 22.43 5.26
N GLU A 161 -3.36 21.98 4.10
CA GLU A 161 -4.04 20.95 3.29
C GLU A 161 -4.10 19.59 4.00
N LEU A 162 -3.06 19.23 4.76
CA LEU A 162 -3.03 17.99 5.53
C LEU A 162 -3.94 18.05 6.77
N ALA A 163 -4.10 19.22 7.38
CA ALA A 163 -4.97 19.43 8.54
C ALA A 163 -6.46 19.22 8.23
N ASP A 164 -6.85 19.44 6.97
CA ASP A 164 -8.24 19.23 6.49
C ASP A 164 -8.58 17.76 6.20
N LEU A 165 -7.59 16.86 6.21
CA LEU A 165 -7.82 15.44 5.94
C LEU A 165 -8.34 14.67 7.18
N PRO A 166 -9.14 13.61 6.97
CA PRO A 166 -9.43 12.64 8.03
C PRO A 166 -8.14 12.01 8.59
N LEU A 167 -8.04 11.91 9.91
CA LEU A 167 -6.84 11.41 10.61
C LEU A 167 -6.35 10.04 10.11
N ASP A 168 -7.25 9.16 9.67
CA ASP A 168 -6.93 7.83 9.13
C ASP A 168 -6.32 7.89 7.72
N LEU A 169 -6.56 8.96 6.98
CA LEU A 169 -6.03 9.21 5.65
C LEU A 169 -4.77 10.09 5.68
N THR A 170 -4.67 11.02 6.63
CA THR A 170 -3.54 11.96 6.76
C THR A 170 -2.21 11.22 6.76
N PHE A 171 -2.02 10.23 7.64
CA PHE A 171 -0.77 9.46 7.72
C PHE A 171 -0.40 8.81 6.38
N ALA A 172 -1.37 8.22 5.67
CA ALA A 172 -1.11 7.56 4.39
C ALA A 172 -0.74 8.55 3.28
N VAL A 173 -1.25 9.78 3.36
CA VAL A 173 -0.91 10.87 2.43
C VAL A 173 0.46 11.46 2.76
N GLU A 174 0.74 11.73 4.05
CA GLU A 174 2.04 12.23 4.54
C GLU A 174 3.18 11.30 4.11
N ASP A 175 3.06 10.00 4.41
CA ASP A 175 4.06 8.98 4.04
C ASP A 175 4.27 8.94 2.53
N ARG A 176 3.17 9.04 1.75
CA ARG A 176 3.26 9.00 0.28
C ARG A 176 3.95 10.24 -0.30
N ILE A 177 3.75 11.41 0.30
CA ILE A 177 4.45 12.63 -0.09
C ILE A 177 5.95 12.48 0.25
N CYS A 178 6.29 12.02 1.46
CA CYS A 178 7.67 11.77 1.88
C CYS A 178 8.40 10.79 0.96
N GLU A 179 7.78 9.65 0.64
CA GLU A 179 8.35 8.65 -0.26
C GLU A 179 8.69 9.24 -1.64
N ARG A 180 7.75 9.99 -2.22
CA ARG A 180 7.92 10.58 -3.56
C ARG A 180 8.92 11.72 -3.57
N PHE A 181 8.87 12.59 -2.57
CA PHE A 181 9.85 13.65 -2.34
C PHE A 181 11.27 13.07 -2.27
N SER A 182 11.47 12.06 -1.43
CA SER A 182 12.78 11.40 -1.25
C SER A 182 13.28 10.72 -2.52
N ALA A 183 12.39 10.02 -3.23
CA ALA A 183 12.72 9.37 -4.49
C ALA A 183 13.07 10.38 -5.59
N ALA A 184 12.40 11.53 -5.63
CA ALA A 184 12.67 12.60 -6.60
C ALA A 184 14.03 13.27 -6.38
N LEU A 185 14.49 13.35 -5.13
CA LEU A 185 15.83 13.85 -4.81
C LEU A 185 16.93 12.89 -5.25
N LEU A 186 16.80 11.60 -4.92
CA LEU A 186 17.82 10.61 -5.25
C LEU A 186 17.84 10.22 -6.73
N ILE A 187 16.74 10.41 -7.45
CA ILE A 187 16.60 10.03 -8.85
C ILE A 187 16.04 11.22 -9.64
N PRO A 188 16.90 12.08 -10.23
CA PRO A 188 16.49 13.23 -11.02
C PRO A 188 15.54 12.87 -12.16
N ALA A 189 14.65 13.79 -12.51
CA ALA A 189 13.60 13.58 -13.51
C ALA A 189 14.17 13.22 -14.89
N GLU A 190 15.32 13.77 -15.27
CA GLU A 190 16.02 13.47 -16.53
C GLU A 190 16.52 12.02 -16.55
N THR A 191 17.08 11.55 -15.43
CA THR A 191 17.55 10.16 -15.27
C THR A 191 16.39 9.18 -15.32
N ALA A 192 15.31 9.49 -14.60
CA ALA A 192 14.08 8.70 -14.61
C ALA A 192 13.49 8.64 -16.02
N THR A 193 13.26 9.79 -16.66
CA THR A 193 12.65 9.89 -18.00
C THR A 193 13.50 9.20 -19.07
N SER A 194 14.82 9.35 -19.04
CA SER A 194 15.71 8.70 -20.01
C SER A 194 15.77 7.17 -19.87
N THR A 195 15.33 6.61 -18.74
CA THR A 195 15.36 5.16 -18.48
C THR A 195 13.98 4.52 -18.54
N LEU A 196 13.01 5.11 -17.84
CA LEU A 196 11.64 4.59 -17.72
C LEU A 196 10.73 5.05 -18.86
N GLY A 197 11.12 6.11 -19.59
CA GLY A 197 10.29 6.73 -20.62
C GLY A 197 9.05 7.41 -20.03
N THR A 198 8.03 7.62 -20.86
CA THR A 198 6.76 8.25 -20.47
C THR A 198 5.61 7.26 -20.33
N GLY A 199 5.89 5.97 -20.50
CA GLY A 199 4.92 4.88 -20.39
C GLY A 199 5.08 4.10 -19.09
N THR A 200 4.18 3.14 -18.87
CA THR A 200 4.33 2.14 -17.81
C THR A 200 5.66 1.41 -17.97
N PRO A 201 6.55 1.41 -16.95
CA PRO A 201 7.85 0.76 -17.05
C PRO A 201 7.74 -0.76 -17.00
N THR A 202 8.69 -1.44 -17.62
CA THR A 202 8.91 -2.89 -17.45
C THR A 202 9.76 -3.16 -16.21
N ALA A 203 9.74 -4.38 -15.68
CA ALA A 203 10.67 -4.76 -14.61
C ALA A 203 12.14 -4.64 -15.06
N GLY A 204 12.39 -4.84 -16.36
CA GLY A 204 13.70 -4.61 -16.97
C GLY A 204 14.16 -3.16 -16.88
N ASP A 205 13.28 -2.20 -17.15
CA ASP A 205 13.59 -0.76 -17.09
C ASP A 205 13.95 -0.34 -15.66
N ILE A 206 13.26 -0.92 -14.67
CA ILE A 206 13.54 -0.69 -13.25
C ILE A 206 14.94 -1.22 -12.88
N VAL A 207 15.32 -2.41 -13.35
CA VAL A 207 16.67 -2.94 -13.15
C VAL A 207 17.71 -2.04 -13.82
N THR A 208 17.45 -1.54 -15.02
CA THR A 208 18.35 -0.58 -15.68
C THR A 208 18.48 0.72 -14.89
N LEU A 209 17.38 1.25 -14.33
CA LEU A 209 17.42 2.44 -13.48
C LEU A 209 18.25 2.19 -12.21
N ALA A 210 18.14 1.00 -11.62
CA ALA A 210 18.92 0.59 -10.46
C ALA A 210 20.43 0.53 -10.74
N GLN A 211 20.81 0.16 -11.96
CA GLN A 211 22.20 0.11 -12.39
C GLN A 211 22.78 1.50 -12.71
N ARG A 212 21.92 2.46 -13.08
CA ARG A 212 22.32 3.83 -13.45
C ARG A 212 22.35 4.81 -12.27
N THR A 213 21.91 4.39 -11.09
CA THR A 213 21.78 5.28 -9.93
C THR A 213 22.42 4.66 -8.68
N SER A 214 22.82 5.50 -7.73
CA SER A 214 23.21 5.09 -6.38
C SER A 214 22.00 4.99 -5.44
N ALA A 215 20.78 5.20 -5.93
CA ALA A 215 19.57 5.22 -5.13
C ALA A 215 19.24 3.84 -4.51
N SER A 216 18.45 3.86 -3.44
CA SER A 216 17.95 2.63 -2.81
C SER A 216 16.93 1.93 -3.71
N ARG A 217 16.79 0.61 -3.56
CA ARG A 217 15.75 -0.15 -4.29
C ARG A 217 14.34 0.38 -4.01
N GLN A 218 14.10 0.89 -2.79
CA GLN A 218 12.83 1.52 -2.44
C GLN A 218 12.59 2.80 -3.25
N ALA A 219 13.57 3.71 -3.29
CA ALA A 219 13.49 4.93 -4.09
C ALA A 219 13.23 4.63 -5.58
N ILE A 220 13.91 3.62 -6.11
CA ILE A 220 13.75 3.14 -7.49
C ILE A 220 12.31 2.64 -7.73
N CYS A 221 11.74 1.85 -6.81
CA CYS A 221 10.37 1.35 -6.94
C CYS A 221 9.32 2.48 -6.84
N VAL A 222 9.52 3.42 -5.92
CA VAL A 222 8.64 4.60 -5.80
C VAL A 222 8.68 5.39 -7.10
N ARG A 223 9.87 5.72 -7.60
CA ARG A 223 10.05 6.47 -8.85
C ARG A 223 9.42 5.74 -10.05
N ALA A 224 9.59 4.42 -10.14
CA ALA A 224 8.97 3.63 -11.18
C ALA A 224 7.43 3.61 -11.11
N SER A 225 6.86 3.62 -9.91
CA SER A 225 5.40 3.63 -9.73
C SER A 225 4.75 4.93 -10.23
N GLU A 226 5.47 6.05 -10.21
CA GLU A 226 4.99 7.34 -10.72
C GLU A 226 4.78 7.33 -12.24
N ASN A 227 5.48 6.44 -12.96
CA ASN A 227 5.37 6.27 -14.40
C ASN A 227 4.27 5.27 -14.81
N LEU A 228 3.52 4.69 -13.86
CA LEU A 228 2.40 3.81 -14.17
C LEU A 228 1.28 4.63 -14.84
N THR A 229 1.03 4.34 -16.13
CA THR A 229 -0.03 5.02 -16.91
C THR A 229 -1.41 4.40 -16.75
N VAL A 230 -1.48 3.29 -16.01
CA VAL A 230 -2.68 2.48 -15.77
C VAL A 230 -2.67 1.99 -14.32
N PRO A 231 -3.82 1.60 -13.74
CA PRO A 231 -3.84 1.06 -12.39
C PRO A 231 -2.94 -0.18 -12.26
N GLY A 232 -2.07 -0.15 -11.25
CA GLY A 232 -1.03 -1.14 -11.06
C GLY A 232 -0.13 -0.83 -9.86
N MET A 233 0.92 -1.64 -9.69
CA MET A 233 1.87 -1.52 -8.61
C MET A 233 3.26 -2.00 -9.01
N VAL A 234 4.27 -1.50 -8.31
CA VAL A 234 5.63 -2.00 -8.34
C VAL A 234 5.89 -2.65 -6.97
N VAL A 235 6.24 -3.92 -6.94
CA VAL A 235 6.46 -4.69 -5.70
C VAL A 235 7.93 -5.06 -5.60
N LEU A 236 8.55 -4.74 -4.47
CA LEU A 236 9.90 -5.16 -4.11
C LEU A 236 9.81 -6.26 -3.06
N LEU A 237 10.40 -7.41 -3.36
CA LEU A 237 10.55 -8.54 -2.43
C LEU A 237 12.02 -8.72 -2.06
N ASP A 238 12.28 -9.08 -0.80
CA ASP A 238 13.59 -9.59 -0.38
C ASP A 238 13.78 -11.06 -0.81
N ASP A 239 14.82 -11.74 -0.33
CA ASP A 239 15.12 -13.14 -0.63
C ASP A 239 14.18 -14.16 0.01
N GLU A 240 13.37 -13.74 0.99
CA GLU A 240 12.37 -14.55 1.68
C GLU A 240 10.95 -14.37 1.13
N ASP A 241 10.83 -13.68 -0.02
CA ASP A 241 9.55 -13.32 -0.66
C ASP A 241 8.68 -12.37 0.18
N VAL A 242 9.28 -11.64 1.11
CA VAL A 242 8.57 -10.68 1.96
C VAL A 242 8.57 -9.30 1.29
N VAL A 243 7.39 -8.67 1.26
CA VAL A 243 7.20 -7.34 0.67
C VAL A 243 7.96 -6.29 1.47
N GLN A 244 8.95 -5.68 0.82
CA GLN A 244 9.73 -4.58 1.39
C GLN A 244 9.09 -3.23 1.12
N ILE A 245 8.52 -3.05 -0.07
CA ILE A 245 7.67 -1.93 -0.45
C ILE A 245 6.78 -2.32 -1.64
N ALA A 246 5.60 -1.74 -1.73
CA ALA A 246 4.68 -1.95 -2.86
C ALA A 246 3.99 -0.64 -3.27
N PRO A 247 4.71 0.38 -3.78
CA PRO A 247 4.06 1.58 -4.29
C PRO A 247 3.10 1.24 -5.43
N ALA A 248 1.89 1.79 -5.36
CA ALA A 248 0.79 1.46 -6.25
C ALA A 248 0.08 2.72 -6.75
N HIS A 249 -0.59 2.59 -7.89
CA HIS A 249 -1.45 3.60 -8.48
C HIS A 249 -2.80 2.95 -8.80
N GLY A 250 -3.91 3.50 -8.31
CA GLY A 250 -5.27 3.03 -8.64
C GLY A 250 -5.64 1.61 -8.19
N VAL A 251 -4.78 0.91 -7.46
CA VAL A 251 -5.03 -0.42 -6.86
C VAL A 251 -4.51 -0.45 -5.41
N PRO A 252 -5.13 -1.24 -4.52
CA PRO A 252 -4.59 -1.44 -3.19
C PRO A 252 -3.30 -2.28 -3.27
N PRO A 253 -2.20 -1.90 -2.59
CA PRO A 253 -0.97 -2.68 -2.58
C PRO A 253 -0.99 -3.79 -1.51
N PRO A 254 -0.23 -4.89 -1.69
CA PRO A 254 0.05 -5.82 -0.60
C PRO A 254 0.80 -5.10 0.53
N ARG A 255 0.54 -5.50 1.77
CA ARG A 255 1.14 -4.86 2.95
C ARG A 255 2.64 -5.16 3.01
N ARG A 256 3.45 -4.18 3.40
CA ARG A 256 4.84 -4.41 3.82
C ARG A 256 4.90 -5.52 4.89
N GLY A 257 5.89 -6.40 4.80
CA GLY A 257 6.04 -7.56 5.70
C GLY A 257 5.16 -8.75 5.32
N SER A 258 4.26 -8.64 4.33
CA SER A 258 3.50 -9.81 3.86
C SER A 258 4.36 -10.72 2.98
N ASN A 259 4.20 -12.03 3.15
CA ASN A 259 4.89 -13.04 2.34
C ASN A 259 4.12 -13.29 1.03
N GLN A 260 4.83 -13.35 -0.09
CA GLN A 260 4.26 -13.55 -1.43
C GLN A 260 4.77 -14.84 -2.11
N SER A 261 5.37 -15.78 -1.37
CA SER A 261 5.91 -17.04 -1.90
C SER A 261 4.86 -17.91 -2.60
N ALA A 262 3.58 -17.74 -2.25
CA ALA A 262 2.46 -18.43 -2.86
C ALA A 262 2.11 -17.91 -4.27
N CYS A 263 2.58 -16.72 -4.67
CA CYS A 263 2.30 -16.10 -5.95
C CYS A 263 3.03 -16.80 -7.10
N GLU A 264 2.33 -17.07 -8.22
CA GLU A 264 2.90 -17.86 -9.32
C GLU A 264 4.09 -17.19 -10.00
N ILE A 265 4.07 -15.86 -10.20
CA ILE A 265 5.21 -15.15 -10.76
C ILE A 265 6.45 -15.21 -9.84
N VAL A 266 6.24 -15.20 -8.52
CA VAL A 266 7.31 -15.30 -7.52
C VAL A 266 7.94 -16.69 -7.57
N LYS A 267 7.13 -17.75 -7.59
CA LYS A 267 7.60 -19.14 -7.76
C LYS A 267 8.41 -19.31 -9.05
N LYS A 268 7.95 -18.73 -10.16
CA LYS A 268 8.67 -18.76 -11.44
C LYS A 268 10.01 -18.03 -11.35
N ALA A 269 10.06 -16.85 -10.73
CA ALA A 269 11.28 -16.08 -10.52
C ALA A 269 12.28 -16.80 -9.61
N ARG A 270 11.82 -17.34 -8.48
CA ARG A 270 12.68 -18.10 -7.55
C ARG A 270 13.26 -19.36 -8.16
N ARG A 271 12.51 -20.05 -9.02
CA ARG A 271 13.03 -21.17 -9.80
C ARG A 271 14.22 -20.75 -10.67
N ARG A 272 14.13 -19.63 -11.38
CA ARG A 272 15.24 -19.11 -12.20
C ARG A 272 16.46 -18.74 -11.36
N LEU A 273 16.26 -18.11 -10.20
CA LEU A 273 17.34 -17.82 -9.27
C LEU A 273 18.01 -19.11 -8.76
N SER A 274 17.23 -20.14 -8.41
CA SER A 274 17.76 -21.44 -7.95
C SER A 274 18.57 -22.18 -9.03
N GLU A 275 18.28 -21.91 -10.30
CA GLU A 275 19.02 -22.41 -11.46
C GLU A 275 20.28 -21.57 -11.76
N GLY A 276 20.57 -20.54 -10.96
CA GLY A 276 21.71 -19.63 -11.15
C GLY A 276 21.49 -18.56 -12.22
N SER A 277 20.25 -18.33 -12.66
CA SER A 277 19.91 -17.32 -13.65
C SER A 277 19.55 -15.99 -12.98
N HIS A 278 20.39 -14.97 -13.20
CA HIS A 278 20.26 -13.62 -12.60
C HIS A 278 19.86 -12.52 -13.58
N ASN A 279 19.74 -12.84 -14.89
CA ASN A 279 19.33 -11.89 -15.92
C ASN A 279 18.10 -12.42 -16.64
N PHE A 280 17.00 -12.52 -15.91
CA PHE A 280 15.72 -12.96 -16.46
C PHE A 280 14.68 -11.85 -16.44
N ARG A 281 13.71 -11.99 -17.34
CA ARG A 281 12.43 -11.29 -17.32
C ARG A 281 11.36 -12.35 -17.47
N ILE A 282 10.52 -12.50 -16.46
CA ILE A 282 9.44 -13.48 -16.46
C ILE A 282 8.14 -12.72 -16.49
N THR A 283 7.25 -13.07 -17.40
CA THR A 283 5.91 -12.53 -17.47
C THR A 283 4.89 -13.56 -16.97
N ASP A 284 3.80 -13.06 -16.42
CA ASP A 284 2.66 -13.85 -16.03
C ASP A 284 1.37 -13.03 -16.23
N ASP A 285 0.52 -13.54 -17.10
CA ASP A 285 -0.74 -12.92 -17.47
C ASP A 285 -1.89 -13.39 -16.57
N ASP A 286 -1.64 -14.02 -15.43
CA ASP A 286 -2.67 -14.39 -14.44
C ASP A 286 -2.15 -14.37 -12.99
N THR A 287 -1.37 -13.35 -12.62
CA THR A 287 -0.82 -13.25 -11.26
C THR A 287 -1.83 -12.67 -10.29
N THR A 288 -1.96 -13.31 -9.12
CA THR A 288 -2.66 -12.75 -7.96
C THR A 288 -1.69 -12.54 -6.81
N PHE A 289 -1.84 -11.44 -6.09
CA PHE A 289 -1.10 -11.14 -4.86
C PHE A 289 -1.92 -11.50 -3.63
N GLU A 290 -1.26 -11.91 -2.57
CA GLU A 290 -1.92 -12.22 -1.30
C GLU A 290 -1.94 -10.97 -0.41
N TYR A 291 -3.13 -10.67 0.11
CA TYR A 291 -3.36 -9.70 1.17
C TYR A 291 -3.59 -10.44 2.48
N ARG A 292 -3.99 -9.71 3.51
CA ARG A 292 -4.37 -10.25 4.81
C ARG A 292 -5.38 -11.41 4.68
N ASP A 293 -5.26 -12.42 5.54
CA ASP A 293 -6.23 -13.51 5.74
C ASP A 293 -6.56 -14.37 4.49
N GLY A 294 -5.62 -14.50 3.55
CA GLY A 294 -5.79 -15.30 2.32
C GLY A 294 -6.67 -14.62 1.26
N ILE A 295 -6.97 -13.34 1.44
CA ILE A 295 -7.59 -12.49 0.42
C ILE A 295 -6.61 -12.36 -0.74
N ARG A 296 -7.07 -12.55 -1.98
CA ARG A 296 -6.21 -12.43 -3.17
C ARG A 296 -6.61 -11.21 -3.98
N SER A 297 -5.65 -10.57 -4.65
CA SER A 297 -6.00 -9.59 -5.68
C SER A 297 -6.87 -10.25 -6.75
N SER A 298 -7.53 -9.44 -7.54
CA SER A 298 -7.82 -9.84 -8.89
C SER A 298 -6.54 -10.23 -9.65
N SER A 299 -6.74 -10.99 -10.72
CA SER A 299 -5.68 -11.30 -11.65
C SER A 299 -5.09 -10.02 -12.25
N MET A 300 -3.76 -9.96 -12.36
CA MET A 300 -3.00 -8.86 -12.95
C MET A 300 -2.04 -9.39 -14.02
N TYR A 301 -1.64 -8.53 -14.94
CA TYR A 301 -0.50 -8.80 -15.82
C TYR A 301 0.76 -8.40 -15.07
N ALA A 302 1.69 -9.31 -14.88
CA ALA A 302 2.89 -9.05 -14.11
C ALA A 302 4.17 -9.42 -14.89
N GLN A 303 5.23 -8.66 -14.63
CA GLN A 303 6.58 -9.01 -15.06
C GLN A 303 7.52 -8.89 -13.86
N ALA A 304 8.37 -9.90 -13.67
CA ALA A 304 9.37 -9.97 -12.61
C ALA A 304 10.79 -9.99 -13.17
N ALA A 305 11.72 -9.37 -12.43
CA ALA A 305 13.15 -9.39 -12.70
C ALA A 305 13.95 -9.44 -11.40
N ASP A 306 15.16 -9.99 -11.48
CA ASP A 306 16.17 -9.92 -10.42
C ASP A 306 16.77 -8.51 -10.38
N ILE A 307 16.76 -7.87 -9.20
CA ILE A 307 17.34 -6.54 -8.94
C ILE A 307 18.58 -6.63 -8.03
N GLY A 308 19.17 -7.83 -7.94
CA GLY A 308 20.42 -8.16 -7.28
C GLY A 308 20.28 -8.47 -5.79
N ASN A 309 21.27 -9.19 -5.26
CA ASN A 309 21.38 -9.58 -3.85
C ASN A 309 20.14 -10.32 -3.31
N GLY A 310 19.51 -11.15 -4.15
CA GLY A 310 18.33 -11.93 -3.78
C GLY A 310 16.99 -11.19 -3.85
N TYR A 311 17.00 -9.89 -4.15
CA TYR A 311 15.79 -9.08 -4.28
C TYR A 311 15.11 -9.29 -5.63
N LEU A 312 13.78 -9.32 -5.63
CA LEU A 312 12.95 -9.35 -6.82
C LEU A 312 12.18 -8.05 -6.95
N VAL A 313 12.07 -7.54 -8.17
CA VAL A 313 11.13 -6.46 -8.50
C VAL A 313 10.06 -6.99 -9.45
N ILE A 314 8.80 -6.64 -9.17
CA ILE A 314 7.64 -7.05 -9.95
C ILE A 314 6.86 -5.80 -10.35
N VAL A 315 6.60 -5.63 -11.63
CA VAL A 315 5.62 -4.66 -12.13
C VAL A 315 4.33 -5.41 -12.41
N ALA A 316 3.23 -5.01 -11.79
CA ALA A 316 1.91 -5.61 -11.99
C ALA A 316 0.88 -4.55 -12.39
N VAL A 317 0.18 -4.76 -13.50
CA VAL A 317 -0.81 -3.83 -14.03
C VAL A 317 -2.12 -4.53 -14.38
N THR A 318 -3.21 -3.77 -14.32
CA THR A 318 -4.57 -4.28 -14.61
C THR A 318 -4.86 -4.39 -16.11
N GLU A 319 -4.16 -3.61 -16.94
CA GLU A 319 -4.36 -3.54 -18.39
C GLU A 319 -3.10 -3.03 -19.10
N LYS A 320 -3.05 -3.17 -20.43
CA LYS A 320 -2.00 -2.63 -21.32
C LYS A 320 -0.56 -2.84 -20.80
N PRO A 321 -0.17 -4.07 -20.42
CA PRO A 321 1.22 -4.32 -20.03
C PRO A 321 2.16 -3.99 -21.20
N PRO A 322 3.28 -3.28 -20.94
CA PRO A 322 4.20 -2.84 -21.99
C PRO A 322 4.92 -4.00 -22.70
N TRP A 323 4.91 -5.19 -22.11
CA TRP A 323 5.49 -6.41 -22.67
C TRP A 323 4.50 -7.29 -23.46
N ALA A 324 3.24 -6.88 -23.61
CA ALA A 324 2.30 -7.62 -24.45
C ALA A 324 2.32 -7.09 -25.89
N ASP A 325 2.61 -7.97 -26.84
CA ASP A 325 2.61 -7.67 -28.28
C ASP A 325 1.19 -7.59 -28.88
N THR A 326 0.14 -7.82 -28.08
CA THR A 326 -1.25 -7.90 -28.55
C THR A 326 -2.20 -7.09 -27.67
N PHE A 327 -3.35 -6.74 -28.24
CA PHE A 327 -4.42 -6.06 -27.51
C PHE A 327 -4.86 -6.90 -26.30
N THR A 328 -4.65 -6.38 -25.10
CA THR A 328 -5.06 -6.99 -23.84
C THR A 328 -6.37 -6.41 -23.38
N LEU A 329 -7.30 -7.27 -22.95
CA LEU A 329 -8.52 -6.82 -22.30
C LEU A 329 -8.20 -6.38 -20.87
N PRO A 330 -8.81 -5.30 -20.38
CA PRO A 330 -8.63 -4.89 -19.00
C PRO A 330 -9.18 -5.95 -18.05
N LYS A 331 -8.42 -6.28 -17.01
CA LYS A 331 -8.88 -7.17 -15.95
C LYS A 331 -9.73 -6.38 -14.97
N TYR A 332 -10.98 -6.08 -15.36
CA TYR A 332 -11.91 -5.32 -14.54
C TYR A 332 -12.38 -6.14 -13.33
N ASP A 333 -11.63 -6.02 -12.24
CA ASP A 333 -12.05 -6.11 -10.85
C ASP A 333 -10.89 -5.54 -10.02
N THR A 334 -10.92 -4.28 -9.58
CA THR A 334 -9.72 -3.63 -8.99
C THR A 334 -9.62 -3.84 -7.47
N GLY A 335 -10.57 -4.58 -6.89
CA GLY A 335 -10.60 -4.88 -5.47
C GLY A 335 -9.94 -6.22 -5.12
N PRO A 336 -9.36 -6.36 -3.92
CA PRO A 336 -9.00 -7.65 -3.37
C PRO A 336 -10.27 -8.51 -3.27
N ARG A 337 -10.23 -9.70 -3.86
CA ARG A 337 -11.27 -10.72 -3.73
C ARG A 337 -11.02 -11.49 -2.46
N ALA A 338 -11.89 -11.28 -1.50
CA ALA A 338 -11.83 -12.05 -0.28
C ALA A 338 -12.19 -13.52 -0.55
N SER A 339 -11.47 -14.43 0.09
CA SER A 339 -11.96 -15.80 0.21
C SER A 339 -13.28 -15.75 0.99
N GLY A 340 -14.39 -16.09 0.37
CA GLY A 340 -15.64 -16.29 1.10
C GLY A 340 -15.40 -17.36 2.16
N ARG A 341 -15.57 -17.01 3.44
CA ARG A 341 -15.52 -17.96 4.56
C ARG A 341 -16.90 -18.02 5.17
N GLU A 342 -17.44 -19.20 5.34
CA GLU A 342 -18.68 -19.39 6.08
C GLU A 342 -18.40 -19.40 7.58
N CYS A 343 -19.40 -18.97 8.37
CA CYS A 343 -19.30 -19.04 9.81
C CYS A 343 -19.11 -20.51 10.23
N PRO A 344 -18.07 -20.82 11.02
CA PRO A 344 -17.80 -22.18 11.48
C PRO A 344 -18.84 -22.69 12.49
N ASN A 345 -19.68 -21.82 13.03
CA ASN A 345 -20.87 -22.23 13.76
C ASN A 345 -21.92 -22.74 12.75
N ALA A 346 -22.15 -24.06 12.76
CA ALA A 346 -23.10 -24.75 11.88
C ALA A 346 -24.53 -24.22 11.99
N GLU A 347 -24.92 -23.63 13.13
CA GLU A 347 -26.24 -23.02 13.32
C GLU A 347 -26.34 -21.60 12.74
N CYS A 348 -25.22 -20.90 12.56
CA CYS A 348 -25.20 -19.57 11.99
C CYS A 348 -25.16 -19.62 10.46
N GLY A 349 -24.20 -20.35 9.88
CA GLY A 349 -24.06 -20.50 8.42
C GLY A 349 -23.83 -19.21 7.63
N GLU A 350 -23.77 -18.06 8.28
CA GLU A 350 -23.63 -16.75 7.62
C GLU A 350 -22.21 -16.59 7.05
N PRO A 351 -22.06 -15.99 5.86
CA PRO A 351 -20.75 -15.64 5.34
C PRO A 351 -20.08 -14.62 6.26
N ILE A 352 -18.86 -14.93 6.71
CA ILE A 352 -18.00 -14.00 7.39
C ILE A 352 -17.62 -12.91 6.40
N GLN A 353 -17.95 -11.66 6.75
CA GLN A 353 -17.63 -10.52 5.90
C GLN A 353 -16.10 -10.37 5.78
N PRO A 354 -15.58 -10.05 4.60
CA PRO A 354 -14.19 -9.64 4.45
C PRO A 354 -13.87 -8.44 5.34
N TRP A 355 -12.64 -8.34 5.83
CA TRP A 355 -12.15 -7.20 6.64
C TRP A 355 -12.81 -7.05 8.02
N THR A 356 -13.47 -8.10 8.50
CA THR A 356 -14.05 -8.13 9.84
C THR A 356 -12.96 -8.13 10.92
N PRO A 357 -13.18 -7.48 12.09
CA PRO A 357 -12.24 -7.56 13.21
C PRO A 357 -11.85 -9.01 13.55
N ILE A 358 -10.57 -9.20 13.85
CA ILE A 358 -10.07 -10.49 14.32
C ILE A 358 -10.38 -10.65 15.79
N HIS A 359 -10.60 -11.90 16.20
CA HIS A 359 -10.67 -12.25 17.61
C HIS A 359 -9.27 -12.16 18.22
N GLU A 360 -9.08 -11.29 19.21
CA GLU A 360 -7.78 -10.97 19.83
C GLU A 360 -7.02 -12.20 20.35
N LEU A 361 -7.72 -13.25 20.79
CA LEU A 361 -7.10 -14.44 21.36
C LEU A 361 -6.63 -15.46 20.30
N CYS A 362 -7.34 -15.61 19.19
CA CYS A 362 -7.04 -16.65 18.20
C CYS A 362 -6.68 -16.14 16.79
N GLY A 363 -6.67 -14.82 16.57
CA GLY A 363 -6.27 -14.21 15.30
C GLY A 363 -7.21 -14.47 14.11
N LYS A 364 -8.29 -15.24 14.30
CA LYS A 364 -9.26 -15.57 13.25
C LYS A 364 -10.36 -14.51 13.13
N PRO A 365 -10.94 -14.30 11.93
CA PRO A 365 -12.10 -13.44 11.75
C PRO A 365 -13.28 -13.88 12.62
N GLN A 366 -13.93 -12.92 13.29
CA GLN A 366 -15.10 -13.16 14.12
C GLN A 366 -16.39 -12.94 13.32
N CYS A 367 -17.34 -13.89 13.34
CA CYS A 367 -18.62 -13.69 12.67
C CYS A 367 -19.40 -12.53 13.31
N GLN A 368 -19.81 -11.53 12.53
CA GLN A 368 -20.52 -10.34 13.04
C GLN A 368 -21.96 -10.62 13.50
N VAL A 369 -22.52 -11.78 13.13
CA VAL A 369 -23.90 -12.15 13.48
C VAL A 369 -23.94 -12.90 14.81
N CYS A 370 -23.08 -13.90 14.99
CA CYS A 370 -23.08 -14.77 16.16
C CYS A 370 -21.87 -14.57 17.09
N ASN A 371 -20.98 -13.63 16.77
CA ASN A 371 -19.71 -13.38 17.45
C ASN A 371 -18.84 -14.63 17.68
N THR A 372 -19.08 -15.69 16.91
CA THR A 372 -18.32 -16.93 16.99
C THR A 372 -17.19 -16.90 15.97
N CYS A 373 -15.99 -17.29 16.39
CA CYS A 373 -14.86 -17.58 15.51
C CYS A 373 -14.66 -19.10 15.40
N GLY A 374 -13.91 -19.57 14.41
CA GLY A 374 -13.62 -21.00 14.20
C GLY A 374 -12.61 -21.58 15.19
N CYS A 375 -12.68 -21.12 16.43
CA CYS A 375 -11.79 -21.48 17.51
C CYS A 375 -12.60 -22.40 18.41
N THR A 376 -12.31 -23.70 18.38
CA THR A 376 -12.80 -24.63 19.40
C THR A 376 -12.26 -24.18 20.74
N ALA A 377 -13.12 -24.02 21.75
CA ALA A 377 -12.77 -23.55 23.10
C ALA A 377 -11.63 -24.34 23.77
N SER A 378 -11.33 -25.55 23.27
CA SER A 378 -10.24 -26.42 23.69
C SER A 378 -8.85 -26.06 23.13
N HIS A 379 -8.70 -25.05 22.27
CA HIS A 379 -7.44 -24.71 21.60
C HIS A 379 -6.87 -23.33 21.94
N VAL A 380 -7.47 -22.57 22.85
CA VAL A 380 -6.81 -21.38 23.42
C VAL A 380 -5.87 -21.86 24.51
N LYS A 381 -4.70 -22.38 24.11
CA LYS A 381 -3.60 -22.65 25.04
C LYS A 381 -2.91 -21.32 25.30
N GLU A 382 -3.14 -20.74 26.46
CA GLU A 382 -2.29 -19.65 26.95
C GLU A 382 -0.99 -20.26 27.46
N ARG A 383 0.15 -19.67 27.09
CA ARG A 383 1.49 -20.09 27.52
C ARG A 383 2.13 -18.94 28.28
N ILE A 384 2.92 -19.26 29.30
CA ILE A 384 3.74 -18.24 29.96
C ILE A 384 5.04 -18.14 29.16
N CYS A 385 5.34 -16.94 28.65
CA CYS A 385 6.57 -16.69 27.93
C CYS A 385 7.74 -16.64 28.93
N GLU A 386 8.82 -17.39 28.67
CA GLU A 386 10.00 -17.41 29.54
C GLU A 386 10.82 -16.11 29.48
N GLY A 387 10.71 -15.34 28.38
CA GLY A 387 11.34 -14.02 28.24
C GLY A 387 10.66 -12.91 29.06
N CYS A 388 9.40 -12.60 28.78
CA CYS A 388 8.67 -11.53 29.46
C CYS A 388 7.88 -11.95 30.71
N ASN A 389 7.78 -13.25 31.03
CA ASN A 389 6.98 -13.81 32.12
C ASN A 389 5.49 -13.44 32.09
N LEU A 390 4.97 -13.01 30.94
CA LEU A 390 3.55 -12.73 30.75
C LEU A 390 2.83 -13.97 30.19
N MET A 391 1.55 -14.10 30.54
CA MET A 391 0.65 -15.08 29.96
C MET A 391 0.23 -14.60 28.58
N GLN A 392 0.72 -15.28 27.55
CA GLN A 392 0.55 -14.90 26.15
C GLN A 392 -0.30 -15.94 25.40
N PRO A 393 -1.13 -15.52 24.44
CA PRO A 393 -1.85 -16.44 23.57
C PRO A 393 -0.90 -17.26 22.68
N ASN A 394 -1.24 -18.52 22.36
CA ASN A 394 -0.37 -19.42 21.56
C ASN A 394 0.03 -18.85 20.19
N HIS A 395 -0.78 -17.97 19.59
CA HIS A 395 -0.46 -17.38 18.28
C HIS A 395 0.71 -16.39 18.32
N LEU A 396 1.12 -15.98 19.52
CA LEU A 396 2.34 -15.21 19.73
C LEU A 396 3.56 -16.11 19.89
N TYR A 397 3.53 -17.38 19.50
CA TYR A 397 4.69 -18.28 19.48
C TYR A 397 4.87 -18.80 18.06
N GLU A 398 6.11 -18.84 17.56
CA GLU A 398 6.40 -19.26 16.18
C GLU A 398 6.03 -20.73 15.93
N ASP A 399 6.18 -21.58 16.95
CA ASP A 399 5.77 -22.98 16.94
C ASP A 399 5.33 -23.48 18.34
N ASP A 400 4.87 -24.73 18.39
CA ASP A 400 4.36 -25.36 19.62
C ASP A 400 5.45 -25.62 20.68
N ASP A 401 6.73 -25.62 20.30
CA ASP A 401 7.86 -25.88 21.21
C ASP A 401 8.54 -24.58 21.69
N ALA A 402 8.28 -23.44 21.03
CA ALA A 402 8.83 -22.14 21.38
C ALA A 402 8.49 -21.73 22.82
N THR A 403 9.49 -21.41 23.63
CA THR A 403 9.28 -20.96 25.03
C THR A 403 9.19 -19.44 25.18
N HIS A 404 9.52 -18.71 24.12
CA HIS A 404 9.48 -17.26 24.04
C HIS A 404 8.42 -16.82 23.03
N CYS A 405 7.65 -15.77 23.34
CA CYS A 405 6.70 -15.21 22.38
C CYS A 405 7.44 -14.44 21.27
N VAL A 406 6.81 -14.15 20.12
CA VAL A 406 7.39 -13.38 19.00
C VAL A 406 7.89 -11.99 19.39
N ASP A 407 7.41 -11.43 20.50
CA ASP A 407 7.93 -10.16 21.04
C ASP A 407 9.22 -10.33 21.87
N CYS A 408 9.57 -11.57 22.23
CA CYS A 408 10.69 -11.95 23.10
C CYS A 408 11.69 -12.90 22.44
N ALA A 409 11.32 -13.56 21.34
CA ALA A 409 12.22 -14.24 20.41
C ALA A 409 13.04 -13.19 19.66
#